data_AF-A0A235IT90-F1
#
_entry.id   AF-A0A235IT90-F1
#
_cell.length_a   1.000
_cell.length_b   1.000
_cell.length_c   1.000
_cell.angle_alpha   90.00
_cell.angle_beta   90.00
_cell.angle_gamma   90.00
#
_symmetry.space_group_name_H-M   'P 1'
#
loop_
_entity.id
_entity.type
_entity.pdbx_description
1 polymer ?
#
loop_
_entity_poly.entity_id
_entity_poly.type
_entity_poly.pdbx_seq_one_letter_code
_entity_poly.pdbx_strand_id
1 'polypeptide(L)'
;MSIDLKIFSTIPDIADWGDIKKRLYVLISSEEKEFLGEDPSLFELASKGKVADDEQFSLGNHYYLSLAIPNTLGLSVISKAEDIDEENLELDYLEDYGENLEPKEVQILLERWRIARYFYIITSFGGRSRPEPRLFIALATAVAYSCSGYIIVTNNDLFDLGVGIYTPEEFQYTKPKF
;
A
#
# COMPACT_ATOMS: atom_id res chain seq x y z
N MET A 1 4.13 -5.05 -17.32
CA MET A 1 2.91 -4.34 -16.89
C MET A 1 3.14 -3.97 -15.44
N SER A 2 3.02 -2.71 -15.05
CA SER A 2 3.09 -2.32 -13.64
C SER A 2 1.72 -2.52 -12.99
N ILE A 3 1.75 -2.82 -11.69
CA ILE A 3 0.58 -2.99 -10.84
C ILE A 3 0.73 -1.97 -9.72
N ASP A 4 -0.25 -1.09 -9.58
CA ASP A 4 -0.28 -0.06 -8.56
C ASP A 4 -1.49 -0.28 -7.65
N LEU A 5 -1.25 -0.22 -6.34
CA LEU A 5 -2.28 -0.27 -5.31
C LEU A 5 -2.24 1.00 -4.49
N LYS A 6 -3.39 1.66 -4.35
CA LYS A 6 -3.54 2.82 -3.48
C LYS A 6 -4.03 2.38 -2.10
N ILE A 7 -3.46 2.98 -1.07
CA ILE A 7 -3.82 2.74 0.32
C ILE A 7 -4.03 4.09 0.98
N PHE A 8 -5.27 4.48 1.22
CA PHE A 8 -5.50 5.74 1.93
C PHE A 8 -5.37 5.51 3.43
N SER A 9 -4.74 6.46 4.10
CA SER A 9 -4.61 6.45 5.55
C SER A 9 -5.86 7.03 6.19
N THR A 10 -6.20 6.54 7.38
CA THR A 10 -7.28 7.12 8.21
C THR A 10 -6.77 7.88 9.42
N ILE A 11 -5.45 7.95 9.60
CA ILE A 11 -4.78 8.64 10.70
C ILE A 11 -3.73 9.62 10.16
N PRO A 12 -3.43 10.74 10.86
CA PRO A 12 -2.46 11.73 10.39
C PRO A 12 -1.00 11.27 10.55
N ASP A 13 -0.74 10.26 11.38
CA ASP A 13 0.62 9.78 11.65
C ASP A 13 1.13 8.95 10.47
N ILE A 14 2.28 9.31 9.92
CA ILE A 14 2.94 8.54 8.85
C ILE A 14 3.69 7.37 9.49
N ALA A 15 3.49 6.17 8.95
CA ALA A 15 4.18 4.97 9.39
C ALA A 15 5.70 5.07 9.20
N ASP A 16 6.46 4.48 10.12
CA ASP A 16 7.87 4.20 9.95
C ASP A 16 8.10 2.84 9.26
N TRP A 17 9.31 2.66 8.71
CA TRP A 17 9.66 1.41 8.02
C TRP A 17 9.65 0.21 8.96
N GLY A 18 10.07 0.37 10.22
CA GLY A 18 10.15 -0.69 11.22
C GLY A 18 8.81 -1.34 11.52
N ASP A 19 7.74 -0.56 11.68
CA ASP A 19 6.38 -1.09 11.92
C ASP A 19 5.89 -1.88 10.70
N ILE A 20 6.05 -1.34 9.49
CA ILE A 20 5.67 -2.03 8.25
C ILE A 20 6.47 -3.33 8.09
N LYS A 21 7.79 -3.27 8.27
CA LYS A 21 8.68 -4.43 8.20
C LYS A 21 8.25 -5.50 9.18
N LYS A 22 7.98 -5.14 10.45
CA LYS A 22 7.50 -6.07 11.48
C LYS A 22 6.19 -6.74 11.08
N ARG A 23 5.21 -5.97 10.58
CA ARG A 23 3.92 -6.51 10.14
C ARG A 23 4.07 -7.41 8.92
N LEU A 24 4.87 -7.00 7.94
CA LEU A 24 5.18 -7.78 6.75
C LEU A 24 5.73 -9.16 7.13
N TYR A 25 6.67 -9.24 8.08
CA TYR A 25 7.22 -10.51 8.57
C TYR A 25 6.22 -11.43 9.27
N VAL A 26 5.12 -10.89 9.78
CA VAL A 26 4.02 -11.67 10.38
C VAL A 26 3.06 -12.19 9.29
N LEU A 27 2.90 -11.44 8.20
CA LEU A 27 1.97 -11.75 7.12
C LEU A 27 2.50 -12.79 6.12
N ILE A 28 3.81 -12.99 6.07
CA ILE A 28 4.45 -13.90 5.11
C ILE A 28 4.95 -15.19 5.77
N SER A 29 4.86 -16.29 5.03
CA SER A 29 5.37 -17.61 5.41
C SER A 29 6.90 -17.65 5.47
N SER A 30 7.46 -18.69 6.09
CA SER A 30 8.93 -18.88 6.14
C SER A 30 9.57 -18.99 4.76
N GLU A 31 8.89 -19.62 3.79
CA GLU A 31 9.35 -19.69 2.40
C GLU A 31 9.38 -18.30 1.76
N GLU A 32 8.36 -17.48 2.02
CA GLU A 32 8.29 -16.12 1.47
C GLU A 32 9.35 -15.18 2.04
N LYS A 33 9.78 -15.40 3.30
CA LYS A 33 10.88 -14.65 3.93
C LYS A 33 12.20 -14.81 3.19
N GLU A 34 12.45 -15.97 2.58
CA GLU A 34 13.67 -16.20 1.79
C GLU A 34 13.75 -15.24 0.60
N PHE A 35 12.62 -14.89 0.00
CA PHE A 35 12.57 -13.95 -1.13
C PHE A 35 12.67 -12.48 -0.69
N LEU A 36 12.30 -12.18 0.55
CA LEU A 36 12.47 -10.87 1.16
C LEU A 36 13.94 -10.60 1.54
N GLY A 37 14.65 -11.66 1.92
CA GLY A 37 16.02 -11.62 2.44
C GLY A 37 16.07 -11.55 3.96
N GLU A 38 17.26 -11.73 4.53
CA GLU A 38 17.48 -11.73 5.99
C GLU A 38 17.32 -10.34 6.62
N ASP A 39 17.64 -9.26 5.88
CA ASP A 39 17.44 -7.87 6.30
C ASP A 39 16.84 -7.02 5.16
N PRO A 40 15.51 -7.08 4.95
CA PRO A 40 14.83 -6.30 3.93
C PRO A 40 15.04 -4.82 4.22
N SER A 41 15.72 -4.17 3.29
CA SER A 41 16.12 -2.78 3.40
C SER A 41 15.29 -1.97 2.43
N LEU A 42 14.66 -0.93 2.94
CA LEU A 42 14.00 0.07 2.14
C LEU A 42 15.00 1.18 1.80
N PHE A 43 14.95 1.66 0.57
CA PHE A 43 15.83 2.72 0.10
C PHE A 43 14.99 3.85 -0.50
N GLU A 44 15.37 5.08 -0.21
CA GLU A 44 14.78 6.25 -0.86
C GLU A 44 15.33 6.40 -2.27
N LEU A 45 14.46 6.60 -3.26
CA LEU A 45 14.84 6.62 -4.68
C LEU A 45 15.75 7.82 -5.01
N ALA A 46 15.47 9.00 -4.43
CA ALA A 46 16.18 10.24 -4.73
C ALA A 46 17.59 10.26 -4.13
N SER A 47 17.73 9.90 -2.85
CA SER A 47 19.01 9.92 -2.13
C SER A 47 19.80 8.62 -2.29
N LYS A 48 19.14 7.51 -2.63
CA LYS A 48 19.65 6.12 -2.57
C LYS A 48 20.12 5.71 -1.16
N GLY A 49 19.77 6.48 -0.13
CA GLY A 49 20.03 6.14 1.26
C GLY A 49 19.13 5.00 1.71
N LYS A 50 19.68 4.12 2.57
CA LYS A 50 18.88 3.14 3.31
C LYS A 50 18.05 3.91 4.35
N VAL A 51 16.75 3.65 4.38
CA VAL A 51 15.82 4.20 5.38
C VAL A 51 16.02 3.44 6.69
N ALA A 52 16.14 4.16 7.81
CA ALA A 52 16.27 3.51 9.11
C ALA A 52 14.92 2.92 9.57
N ASP A 53 14.96 1.89 10.42
CA ASP A 53 13.73 1.22 10.89
C ASP A 53 12.86 2.18 11.74
N ASP A 54 13.44 3.17 12.43
CA ASP A 54 12.72 4.19 13.23
C ASP A 54 12.41 5.48 12.46
N GLU A 55 12.73 5.52 11.17
CA GLU A 55 12.51 6.69 10.32
C GLU A 55 11.10 6.67 9.72
N GLN A 56 10.34 7.73 9.99
CA GLN A 56 9.07 7.98 9.31
C GLN A 56 9.30 8.32 7.85
N PHE A 57 8.41 7.88 6.97
CA PHE A 57 8.48 8.33 5.58
C PHE A 57 8.21 9.83 5.45
N SER A 58 8.84 10.41 4.45
CA SER A 58 8.59 11.78 4.03
C SER A 58 7.47 11.80 2.99
N LEU A 59 6.60 12.80 3.09
CA LEU A 59 5.60 13.08 2.06
C LEU A 59 6.29 13.50 0.75
N GLY A 60 5.72 13.07 -0.38
CA GLY A 60 6.23 13.33 -1.73
C GLY A 60 7.39 12.43 -2.14
N ASN A 61 7.86 11.54 -1.26
CA ASN A 61 8.99 10.67 -1.54
C ASN A 61 8.58 9.31 -2.10
N HIS A 62 9.51 8.73 -2.86
CA HIS A 62 9.44 7.40 -3.42
C HIS A 62 10.52 6.51 -2.84
N TYR A 63 10.14 5.29 -2.52
CA TYR A 63 10.95 4.28 -1.88
C TYR A 63 10.90 3.00 -2.67
N TYR A 64 11.94 2.18 -2.52
CA TYR A 64 11.98 0.87 -3.11
C TYR A 64 12.52 -0.16 -2.13
N LEU A 65 11.84 -1.29 -2.08
CA LEU A 65 12.21 -2.45 -1.29
C LEU A 65 13.06 -3.38 -2.15
N SER A 66 14.33 -3.51 -1.78
CA SER A 66 15.23 -4.46 -2.41
C SER A 66 14.88 -5.87 -1.94
N LEU A 67 14.47 -6.74 -2.87
CA LEU A 67 14.19 -8.14 -2.59
C LEU A 67 15.44 -8.99 -2.83
N ALA A 68 15.50 -10.20 -2.24
CA ALA A 68 16.58 -11.16 -2.51
C ALA A 68 16.48 -11.76 -3.93
N ILE A 69 15.31 -11.64 -4.56
CA ILE A 69 15.04 -12.01 -5.95
C ILE A 69 15.22 -10.81 -6.89
N PRO A 70 15.43 -11.03 -8.21
CA PRO A 70 15.56 -9.97 -9.22
C PRO A 70 14.27 -9.16 -9.44
N ASN A 71 13.85 -8.41 -8.43
CA ASN A 71 12.69 -7.55 -8.48
C ASN A 71 12.69 -6.49 -7.37
N THR A 72 11.76 -5.55 -7.48
CA THR A 72 11.66 -4.41 -6.59
C THR A 72 10.21 -4.03 -6.41
N LEU A 73 9.80 -3.87 -5.15
CA LEU A 73 8.50 -3.28 -4.82
C LEU A 73 8.72 -1.80 -4.52
N GLY A 74 7.92 -0.94 -5.13
CA GLY A 74 7.89 0.49 -4.85
C GLY A 74 6.91 0.81 -3.74
N LEU A 75 7.23 1.81 -2.94
CA LEU A 75 6.35 2.45 -1.96
C LEU A 75 6.47 3.95 -2.16
N SER A 76 5.36 4.66 -2.34
CA SER A 76 5.35 6.13 -2.43
C SER A 76 4.41 6.68 -1.38
N VAL A 77 4.75 7.81 -0.78
CA VAL A 77 3.85 8.53 0.13
C VAL A 77 3.45 9.83 -0.51
N ILE A 78 2.18 9.95 -0.90
CA ILE A 78 1.71 11.08 -1.68
C ILE A 78 0.92 12.02 -0.78
N SER A 79 1.32 13.30 -0.77
CA SER A 79 0.56 14.35 -0.13
C SER A 79 -0.73 14.60 -0.91
N LYS A 80 -1.87 14.66 -0.21
CA LYS A 80 -3.15 14.96 -0.86
C LYS A 80 -3.16 16.36 -1.48
N ALA A 81 -2.44 17.31 -0.87
CA ALA A 81 -2.34 18.68 -1.37
C ALA A 81 -1.66 18.79 -2.75
N GLU A 82 -0.98 17.73 -3.20
CA GLU A 82 -0.28 17.69 -4.48
C GLU A 82 -1.05 16.90 -5.56
N ASP A 83 -2.07 16.13 -5.17
CA ASP A 83 -2.77 15.19 -6.07
C ASP A 83 -4.26 15.53 -6.30
N ILE A 84 -4.90 16.26 -5.38
CA ILE A 84 -6.33 16.57 -5.46
C ILE A 84 -6.57 18.06 -5.22
N ASP A 85 -6.75 18.82 -6.30
CA ASP A 85 -6.99 20.27 -6.26
C ASP A 85 -8.45 20.66 -5.94
N GLU A 86 -9.39 19.71 -5.88
CA GLU A 86 -10.82 20.01 -5.66
C GLU A 86 -11.45 19.16 -4.55
N GLU A 87 -12.18 19.81 -3.63
CA GLU A 87 -12.74 19.22 -2.40
C GLU A 87 -13.77 18.09 -2.65
N ASN A 88 -14.33 18.01 -3.86
CA ASN A 88 -15.32 16.98 -4.26
C ASN A 88 -14.70 15.76 -4.94
N LEU A 89 -13.49 15.86 -5.49
CA LEU A 89 -12.84 14.73 -6.17
C LEU A 89 -12.61 13.54 -5.22
N GLU A 90 -12.42 13.79 -3.91
CA GLU A 90 -12.26 12.72 -2.91
C GLU A 90 -13.54 11.91 -2.73
N LEU A 91 -14.68 12.59 -2.71
CA LEU A 91 -15.97 11.93 -2.56
C LEU A 91 -16.29 11.13 -3.81
N ASP A 92 -16.18 11.76 -4.99
CA ASP A 92 -16.39 11.10 -6.27
C ASP A 92 -15.48 9.87 -6.41
N TYR A 93 -14.21 9.99 -6.00
CA TYR A 93 -13.26 8.87 -6.01
C TYR A 93 -13.69 7.73 -5.07
N LEU A 94 -14.11 8.04 -3.84
CA LEU A 94 -14.58 7.01 -2.91
C LEU A 94 -15.92 6.41 -3.35
N GLU A 95 -16.80 7.15 -4.01
CA GLU A 95 -18.04 6.64 -4.57
C GLU A 95 -17.79 5.73 -5.79
N ASP A 96 -16.85 6.11 -6.67
CA ASP A 96 -16.45 5.32 -7.84
C ASP A 96 -15.81 3.98 -7.46
N TYR A 97 -14.96 3.97 -6.43
CA TYR A 97 -14.23 2.77 -6.02
C TYR A 97 -14.80 2.06 -4.79
N GLY A 98 -15.73 2.67 -4.08
CA GLY A 98 -16.38 2.14 -2.88
C GLY A 98 -17.72 1.45 -3.15
N GLU A 99 -17.93 0.88 -4.34
CA GLU A 99 -19.19 0.21 -4.70
C GLU A 99 -19.59 -0.92 -3.72
N ASN A 100 -18.61 -1.49 -3.02
CA ASN A 100 -18.80 -2.52 -2.00
C ASN A 100 -19.14 -1.97 -0.59
N LEU A 101 -19.26 -0.65 -0.43
CA LEU A 101 -19.53 0.01 0.82
C LEU A 101 -20.90 0.69 0.83
N GLU A 102 -21.50 0.79 2.02
CA GLU A 102 -22.71 1.58 2.19
C GLU A 102 -22.37 3.09 2.14
N PRO A 103 -23.30 3.97 1.69
CA PRO A 103 -23.04 5.41 1.61
C PRO A 103 -22.57 6.04 2.93
N LYS A 104 -23.03 5.51 4.06
CA LYS A 104 -22.58 5.96 5.38
C LYS A 104 -21.10 5.64 5.64
N GLU A 105 -20.63 4.49 5.18
CA GLU A 105 -19.23 4.07 5.34
C GLU A 105 -18.33 4.94 4.47
N VAL A 106 -18.74 5.23 3.23
CA VAL A 106 -18.06 6.18 2.34
C VAL A 106 -17.84 7.52 3.03
N GLN A 107 -18.87 8.08 3.68
CA GLN A 107 -18.74 9.36 4.40
C GLN A 107 -17.77 9.28 5.59
N ILE A 108 -17.80 8.19 6.36
CA ILE A 108 -16.87 7.99 7.49
C ILE A 108 -15.42 7.91 6.97
N LEU A 109 -15.19 7.22 5.86
CA LEU A 109 -13.87 7.09 5.25
C LEU A 109 -13.40 8.42 4.67
N LEU A 110 -14.28 9.19 4.03
CA LEU A 110 -13.98 10.52 3.52
C LEU A 110 -13.49 11.44 4.65
N GLU A 111 -14.22 11.50 5.77
CA GLU A 111 -13.83 12.31 6.93
C GLU A 111 -12.46 11.92 7.46
N ARG A 112 -12.20 10.61 7.58
CA ARG A 112 -10.92 10.08 8.04
C ARG A 112 -9.78 10.37 7.08
N TRP A 113 -10.01 10.22 5.78
CA TRP A 113 -9.01 10.51 4.77
C TRP A 113 -8.65 12.00 4.72
N ARG A 114 -9.65 12.88 4.91
CA ARG A 114 -9.43 14.33 5.04
C ARG A 114 -8.57 14.71 6.23
N ILE A 115 -8.66 13.97 7.33
CA ILE A 115 -7.79 14.13 8.51
C ILE A 115 -6.37 13.66 8.20
N ALA A 116 -6.21 12.51 7.54
CA ALA A 116 -4.91 11.95 7.24
C ALA A 116 -4.09 12.82 6.28
N ARG A 117 -4.73 13.36 5.22
CA ARG A 117 -4.10 14.25 4.20
C ARG A 117 -2.99 13.62 3.36
N TYR A 118 -2.84 12.32 3.37
CA TYR A 118 -1.91 11.60 2.51
C TYR A 118 -2.45 10.19 2.19
N PHE A 119 -1.82 9.54 1.23
CA PHE A 119 -2.06 8.13 0.93
C PHE A 119 -0.76 7.47 0.45
N TYR A 120 -0.71 6.14 0.48
CA TYR A 120 0.40 5.37 -0.05
C TYR A 120 0.06 4.79 -1.42
N ILE A 121 1.09 4.64 -2.24
CA ILE A 121 1.03 3.82 -3.46
C ILE A 121 2.06 2.71 -3.33
N ILE A 122 1.63 1.46 -3.47
CA ILE A 122 2.52 0.32 -3.65
C ILE A 122 2.58 -0.01 -5.12
N THR A 123 3.78 -0.12 -5.66
CA THR A 123 4.00 -0.46 -7.07
C THR A 123 4.76 -1.76 -7.18
N SER A 124 4.32 -2.64 -8.07
CA SER A 124 5.06 -3.82 -8.52
C SER A 124 5.24 -3.73 -10.02
N PHE A 125 6.45 -4.01 -10.53
CA PHE A 125 6.67 -4.11 -11.97
C PHE A 125 6.23 -5.46 -12.58
N GLY A 126 5.60 -6.31 -11.76
CA GLY A 126 4.75 -7.43 -12.12
C GLY A 126 5.43 -8.63 -12.77
N GLY A 127 5.14 -9.83 -12.28
CA GLY A 127 5.26 -11.10 -12.99
C GLY A 127 6.67 -11.59 -13.30
N ARG A 128 7.70 -11.00 -12.68
CA ARG A 128 9.10 -11.41 -12.93
C ARG A 128 9.53 -12.60 -12.07
N SER A 129 8.76 -12.91 -11.04
CA SER A 129 9.03 -14.02 -10.14
C SER A 129 7.74 -14.55 -9.51
N ARG A 130 7.67 -15.86 -9.28
CA ARG A 130 6.52 -16.53 -8.67
C ARG A 130 6.06 -15.98 -7.30
N PRO A 131 6.95 -15.55 -6.38
CA PRO A 131 6.54 -15.09 -5.05
C PRO A 131 6.20 -13.59 -4.97
N GLU A 132 6.59 -12.78 -5.95
CA GLU A 132 6.36 -11.32 -5.95
C GLU A 132 4.90 -10.93 -5.66
N PRO A 133 3.88 -11.53 -6.29
CA PRO A 133 2.50 -11.12 -6.06
C PRO A 133 2.06 -11.29 -4.60
N ARG A 134 2.56 -12.33 -3.91
CA ARG A 134 2.29 -12.56 -2.49
C ARG A 134 2.99 -11.54 -1.61
N LEU A 135 4.25 -11.24 -1.89
CA LEU A 135 4.98 -10.17 -1.20
C LEU A 135 4.33 -8.80 -1.41
N PHE A 136 3.82 -8.53 -2.61
CA PHE A 136 3.09 -7.31 -2.93
C PHE A 136 1.80 -7.17 -2.10
N ILE A 137 0.98 -8.23 -2.05
CA ILE A 137 -0.23 -8.26 -1.21
C ILE A 137 0.13 -8.07 0.27
N ALA A 138 1.16 -8.77 0.76
CA ALA A 138 1.59 -8.68 2.15
C ALA A 138 2.14 -7.30 2.50
N LEU A 139 2.89 -6.65 1.60
CA LEU A 139 3.38 -5.28 1.77
C LEU A 139 2.22 -4.29 1.82
N ALA A 140 1.28 -4.36 0.86
CA ALA A 140 0.10 -3.50 0.86
C ALA A 140 -0.73 -3.65 2.15
N THR A 141 -0.92 -4.89 2.59
CA THR A 141 -1.60 -5.21 3.85
C THR A 141 -0.85 -4.65 5.06
N ALA A 142 0.48 -4.80 5.11
CA ALA A 142 1.32 -4.27 6.19
C ALA A 142 1.25 -2.73 6.28
N VAL A 143 1.29 -2.04 5.14
CA VAL A 143 1.13 -0.58 5.08
C VAL A 143 -0.25 -0.18 5.59
N ALA A 144 -1.31 -0.83 5.10
CA ALA A 144 -2.68 -0.52 5.50
C ALA A 144 -2.89 -0.72 7.02
N TYR A 145 -2.35 -1.79 7.61
CA TYR A 145 -2.37 -1.97 9.06
C TYR A 145 -1.62 -0.87 9.84
N SER A 146 -0.50 -0.36 9.28
CA SER A 146 0.34 0.63 9.96
C SER A 146 -0.32 2.02 9.99
N CYS A 147 -1.16 2.33 9.01
CA CYS A 147 -1.86 3.60 8.90
C CYS A 147 -3.37 3.51 9.20
N SER A 148 -3.82 2.39 9.78
CA SER A 148 -5.26 2.08 9.95
C SER A 148 -6.07 2.30 8.64
N GLY A 149 -5.43 2.10 7.51
CA GLY A 149 -5.92 2.46 6.19
C GLY A 149 -6.74 1.36 5.52
N TYR A 150 -7.22 1.68 4.33
CA TYR A 150 -7.93 0.75 3.46
C TYR A 150 -7.25 0.70 2.11
N ILE A 151 -7.36 -0.47 1.47
CA ILE A 151 -6.73 -0.78 0.19
C ILE A 151 -7.78 -0.60 -0.90
N ILE A 152 -7.48 0.24 -1.88
CA ILE A 152 -8.38 0.52 -3.01
C ILE A 152 -7.95 -0.36 -4.19
N VAL A 153 -8.85 -1.25 -4.60
CA VAL A 153 -8.70 -2.04 -5.82
C VAL A 153 -9.45 -1.32 -6.93
N THR A 154 -8.70 -0.84 -7.92
CA THR A 154 -9.26 -0.07 -9.05
C THR A 154 -9.43 -0.91 -10.31
N ASN A 155 -9.01 -2.18 -10.30
CA ASN A 155 -9.06 -3.07 -11.45
C ASN A 155 -9.41 -4.52 -11.06
N ASN A 156 -10.51 -5.02 -11.64
CA ASN A 156 -11.05 -6.37 -11.45
C ASN A 156 -10.13 -7.52 -11.92
N ASP A 157 -9.12 -7.23 -12.74
CA ASP A 157 -8.29 -8.26 -13.40
C ASP A 157 -7.02 -8.59 -12.62
N LEU A 158 -6.70 -7.85 -11.55
CA LEU A 158 -5.47 -8.03 -10.78
C LEU A 158 -5.62 -9.08 -9.67
N PHE A 159 -6.77 -9.08 -9.01
CA PHE A 159 -7.04 -9.85 -7.80
C PHE A 159 -8.35 -10.61 -7.93
N ASP A 160 -8.54 -11.67 -7.14
CA ASP A 160 -9.83 -12.36 -7.00
C ASP A 160 -10.90 -11.54 -6.25
N LEU A 161 -10.62 -10.27 -5.99
CA LEU A 161 -11.54 -9.25 -5.52
C LEU A 161 -12.08 -8.40 -6.68
N GLY A 162 -13.26 -7.84 -6.49
CA GLY A 162 -13.79 -6.81 -7.39
C GLY A 162 -13.14 -5.45 -7.15
N VAL A 163 -13.44 -4.48 -8.00
CA VAL A 163 -13.23 -3.05 -7.75
C VAL A 163 -13.94 -2.72 -6.44
N GLY A 164 -13.22 -2.07 -5.53
CA GLY A 164 -13.69 -1.93 -4.15
C GLY A 164 -12.67 -1.30 -3.22
N ILE A 165 -13.13 -0.95 -2.03
CA ILE A 165 -12.31 -0.51 -0.90
C ILE A 165 -12.36 -1.60 0.18
N TYR A 166 -11.19 -2.11 0.54
CA TYR A 166 -11.07 -3.28 1.41
C TYR A 166 -10.26 -2.97 2.66
N THR A 167 -10.68 -3.55 3.77
CA THR A 167 -9.86 -3.61 4.99
C THR A 167 -8.60 -4.45 4.75
N PRO A 168 -7.52 -4.25 5.55
CA PRO A 168 -6.36 -5.14 5.51
C PRO A 168 -6.75 -6.62 5.71
N GLU A 169 -7.73 -6.90 6.57
CA GLU A 169 -8.20 -8.25 6.89
C GLU A 169 -8.87 -8.94 5.70
N GLU A 170 -9.64 -8.20 4.90
CA GLU A 170 -10.29 -8.72 3.69
C GLU A 170 -9.25 -8.93 2.58
N PHE A 171 -8.35 -7.96 2.41
CA PHE A 171 -7.38 -7.98 1.32
C PHE A 171 -6.29 -9.04 1.50
N GLN A 172 -5.85 -9.33 2.73
CA GLN A 172 -4.74 -10.27 2.98
C GLN A 172 -4.95 -11.67 2.38
N TYR A 173 -6.21 -12.09 2.24
CA TYR A 173 -6.56 -13.43 1.73
C TYR A 173 -6.78 -13.47 0.22
N THR A 174 -6.68 -12.33 -0.45
CA THR A 174 -6.83 -12.26 -1.90
C THR A 174 -5.79 -13.10 -2.63
N LYS A 175 -6.14 -13.54 -3.84
CA LYS A 175 -5.25 -14.23 -4.76
C LYS A 175 -5.01 -13.34 -5.98
N PRO A 176 -3.76 -13.20 -6.42
CA PRO A 176 -3.46 -12.57 -7.69
C PRO A 176 -4.04 -13.40 -8.85
N LYS A 177 -4.52 -12.75 -9.90
CA LYS A 177 -5.05 -13.40 -11.12
C LYS A 177 -4.02 -13.58 -12.25
N PHE A 178 -2.81 -13.08 -12.06
CA PHE A 178 -1.73 -13.02 -13.06
C PHE A 178 -0.53 -13.90 -12.70
#